data_AF-A0A116KAC6-F1
#
_entry.id   AF-A0A116KAC6-F1
#
_cell.length_a   1.000
_cell.length_b   1.000
_cell.length_c   1.000
_cell.angle_alpha   90.00
_cell.angle_beta   90.00
_cell.angle_gamma   90.00
#
_symmetry.space_group_name_H-M   'P 1'
#
loop_
_entity.id
_entity.type
_entity.pdbx_description
1 polymer ?
#
loop_
_entity_poly.entity_id
_entity_poly.type
_entity_poly.pdbx_seq_one_letter_code
_entity_poly.pdbx_strand_id
1 'polypeptide(L)' 'MNGYLKLDKMLDWQVANYPLRMSEKARLMALPGDDFVAELDRMAEEYHRTRYGGS' A
#
# COMPACT_ATOMS: atom_id res chain seq x y z
N MET A 1 -3.25 4.81 -14.26
CA MET A 1 -3.78 5.53 -13.08
C MET A 1 -2.97 6.81 -12.85
N ASN A 2 -3.61 7.93 -12.51
CA ASN A 2 -2.92 9.21 -12.27
C ASN A 2 -2.46 9.36 -10.80
N GLY A 3 -1.64 10.38 -10.53
CA GLY A 3 -1.05 10.59 -9.20
C GLY A 3 -2.06 10.90 -8.09
N TYR A 4 -3.13 11.64 -8.37
CA TYR A 4 -4.16 11.94 -7.37
C TYR A 4 -4.92 10.70 -6.93
N LEU A 5 -5.32 9.84 -7.88
CA LEU A 5 -6.00 8.58 -7.58
C LEU A 5 -5.13 7.61 -6.79
N LYS A 6 -3.80 7.62 -7.00
CA LYS A 6 -2.87 6.85 -6.17
C LYS A 6 -2.82 7.36 -4.74
N LEU A 7 -2.79 8.69 -4.56
CA LEU A 7 -2.79 9.29 -3.22
C LEU A 7 -4.07 8.93 -2.46
N ASP A 8 -5.22 9.04 -3.11
CA ASP A 8 -6.52 8.66 -2.55
C ASP A 8 -6.56 7.19 -2.14
N LYS A 9 -6.16 6.28 -3.05
CA LYS A 9 -6.03 4.85 -2.72
C LYS A 9 -5.09 4.55 -1.56
N MET A 10 -3.96 5.26 -1.46
CA MET A 10 -3.05 5.11 -0.31
C MET A 10 -3.70 5.60 0.98
N LEU A 11 -4.52 6.65 0.95
CA LEU A 11 -5.26 7.12 2.12
C LEU A 11 -6.25 6.04 2.59
N ASP A 12 -7.07 5.51 1.68
CA ASP A 12 -8.02 4.44 1.97
C ASP A 12 -7.31 3.17 2.49
N TRP A 13 -6.22 2.78 1.83
CA TRP A 13 -5.46 1.59 2.22
C TRP A 13 -4.88 1.70 3.64
N GLN A 14 -4.40 2.87 4.05
CA GLN A 14 -3.86 3.09 5.40
C GLN A 14 -4.94 2.96 6.50
N VAL A 15 -6.21 3.24 6.20
CA VAL A 15 -7.32 3.09 7.17
C VAL A 15 -7.51 1.62 7.55
N ALA A 16 -7.38 0.71 6.58
CA ALA A 16 -7.57 -0.72 6.79
C ALA A 16 -6.29 -1.44 7.27
N ASN A 17 -5.12 -0.84 7.06
CA ASN A 17 -3.82 -1.48 7.30
C ASN A 17 -3.00 -0.71 8.34
N TYR A 18 -1.96 0.01 7.91
CA TYR A 18 -1.09 0.80 8.76
C TYR A 18 -0.65 2.10 8.08
N PRO A 19 -0.25 3.14 8.84
CA PRO A 19 0.24 4.38 8.27
C PRO A 19 1.53 4.19 7.46
N LEU A 20 1.53 4.61 6.18
CA LEU A 20 2.70 4.50 5.30
C LEU A 20 3.74 5.58 5.63
N ARG A 21 5.01 5.19 5.65
CA ARG A 21 6.14 6.12 5.73
C ARG A 21 6.30 6.89 4.42
N MET A 22 6.95 8.05 4.48
CA MET A 22 7.20 8.87 3.29
C MET A 22 8.00 8.14 2.20
N SER A 23 8.95 7.30 2.59
CA SER A 23 9.71 6.46 1.65
C SER A 23 8.83 5.42 0.94
N GLU A 24 7.87 4.82 1.65
CA GLU A 24 6.91 3.88 1.08
C GLU A 24 5.97 4.59 0.09
N LYS A 25 5.46 5.77 0.47
CA LYS A 25 4.64 6.61 -0.42
C LYS A 25 5.40 7.01 -1.69
N ALA A 26 6.66 7.43 -1.56
CA ALA A 26 7.49 7.80 -2.71
C ALA A 26 7.70 6.60 -3.66
N ARG A 27 7.99 5.42 -3.11
CA ARG A 27 8.15 4.18 -3.88
C ARG A 27 6.86 3.81 -4.61
N LEU A 28 5.72 3.84 -3.94
CA LEU A 28 4.40 3.53 -4.54
C LEU A 28 4.05 4.55 -5.64
N MET A 29 4.30 5.83 -5.42
CA MET A 29 4.03 6.88 -6.42
C MET A 29 4.83 6.69 -7.71
N ALA A 30 6.04 6.13 -7.63
CA ALA A 30 6.91 5.87 -8.78
C ALA A 30 6.49 4.65 -9.62
N LEU A 31 5.66 3.74 -9.09
CA LEU A 31 5.26 2.54 -9.80
C LEU A 31 4.28 2.83 -10.95
N PRO A 32 4.22 2.01 -12.01
CA PRO A 32 3.08 1.98 -12.92
C PRO A 32 1.75 1.73 -12.20
N GLY A 33 0.63 2.00 -12.87
CA GLY A 33 -0.70 1.88 -12.25
C GLY A 33 -1.03 0.47 -11.75
N ASP A 34 -0.71 -0.55 -12.54
CA ASP A 34 -0.99 -1.95 -12.21
C ASP A 34 -0.05 -2.43 -11.10
N ASP A 35 1.25 -2.14 -11.22
CA ASP A 35 2.27 -2.46 -10.22
C ASP A 35 2.00 -1.79 -8.86
N PHE A 36 1.42 -0.57 -8.87
CA PHE A 36 1.00 0.11 -7.65
C PHE A 36 -0.07 -0.68 -6.89
N VAL A 37 -1.08 -1.21 -7.60
CA VAL A 37 -2.16 -1.97 -6.97
C VAL A 37 -1.61 -3.28 -6.44
N ALA A 38 -0.83 -4.00 -7.24
CA ALA A 38 -0.20 -5.25 -6.85
C ALA A 38 0.70 -5.09 -5.61
N GLU A 39 1.47 -3.99 -5.51
CA GLU A 39 2.32 -3.75 -4.34
C GLU A 39 1.50 -3.41 -3.09
N LEU A 40 0.39 -2.69 -3.21
CA LEU A 40 -0.52 -2.45 -2.08
C LEU A 40 -1.14 -3.76 -1.55
N ASP A 41 -1.57 -4.64 -2.45
CA ASP A 41 -2.12 -5.95 -2.08
C ASP A 41 -1.06 -6.82 -1.38
N ARG A 42 0.15 -6.87 -1.95
CA ARG A 42 1.29 -7.59 -1.36
C ARG A 42 1.62 -7.07 0.06
N MET A 43 1.65 -5.75 0.24
CA MET A 43 1.92 -5.13 1.54
C MET A 43 0.81 -5.45 2.56
N ALA A 44 -0.46 -5.48 2.13
CA ALA A 44 -1.58 -5.83 3.00
C ALA A 44 -1.49 -7.29 3.46
N GLU A 45 -1.21 -8.21 2.53
CA GLU A 45 -0.99 -9.62 2.87
C GLU A 45 0.15 -9.81 3.86
N GLU A 46 1.28 -9.12 3.65
CA GLU A 46 2.43 -9.18 4.54
C GLU A 46 2.09 -8.66 5.95
N TYR A 47 1.34 -7.55 6.04
CA TYR A 47 0.87 -7.01 7.30
C TYR A 47 -0.10 -7.98 8.02
N HIS A 48 -1.07 -8.54 7.31
CA HIS A 48 -2.02 -9.48 7.91
C HIS A 48 -1.34 -10.78 8.34
N ARG A 49 -0.40 -11.30 7.54
CA ARG A 49 0.39 -12.49 7.89
C ARG A 49 1.24 -12.25 9.13
N THR A 50 1.90 -11.11 9.25
CA THR A 50 2.75 -10.81 10.42
C THR A 50 1.94 -10.51 11.67
N ARG A 51 0.79 -9.85 11.54
CA ARG A 51 -0.08 -9.47 12.67
C ARG A 51 -0.93 -10.63 13.20
N TYR A 52 -1.37 -11.54 12.34
CA TYR A 52 -2.31 -12.62 12.70
C TYR A 52 -1.75 -14.03 12.46
N GLY A 53 -0.60 -14.18 11.81
CA GLY A 53 0.04 -15.47 11.53
C GLY A 53 1.07 -15.92 12.56
N GLY A 54 0.99 -15.41 13.80
CA GLY A 54 1.72 -15.98 14.93
C GLY A 54 1.06 -17.27 15.38
N SER A 55 1.61 -18.41 14.96
CA SER A 55 1.39 -19.71 15.61
C SER A 55 2.22 -19.82 16.89
#